data_AF-A0A7I8IYG8-F1
#
_entry.id   AF-A0A7I8IYG8-F1
#
_cell.length_a   1.000
_cell.length_b   1.000
_cell.length_c   1.000
_cell.angle_alpha   90.00
_cell.angle_beta   90.00
_cell.angle_gamma   90.00
#
_symmetry.space_group_name_H-M   'P 1'
#
loop_
_entity.id
_entity.type
_entity.pdbx_description
1 polymer ?
#
loop_
_entity_poly.entity_id
_entity_poly.type
_entity_poly.pdbx_seq_one_letter_code
_entity_poly.pdbx_strand_id
1 'polypeptide(L)' 'MAFLVSLGVAVGFLCVLCSFFRRWNELRYWRRGLPPGTMGWPVVGDTIEFLRRGPDFMKK' A
#
# COMPACT_ATOMS: atom_id res chain seq x y z
N MET A 1 15.08 -30.41 1.51
CA MET A 1 15.83 -29.27 2.08
C MET A 1 16.07 -28.17 1.04
N ALA A 2 16.77 -28.44 -0.07
CA ALA A 2 17.05 -27.42 -1.10
C ALA A 2 15.81 -26.71 -1.68
N PHE A 3 14.72 -27.45 -1.93
CA PHE A 3 13.47 -26.89 -2.46
C PHE A 3 12.77 -25.89 -1.51
N LEU A 4 12.81 -26.15 -0.19
CA LEU A 4 12.23 -25.25 0.81
C LEU A 4 13.06 -23.98 0.95
N VAL A 5 14.39 -24.10 0.86
CA VAL A 5 15.31 -22.96 0.87
C VAL A 5 15.11 -22.10 -0.37
N SER A 6 14.98 -22.70 -1.56
CA SER A 6 14.73 -21.95 -2.79
C SER A 6 13.38 -21.23 -2.78
N LEU A 7 12.34 -21.85 -2.22
CA LEU A 7 11.05 -21.18 -2.00
C LEU A 7 11.16 -20.00 -1.04
N GLY A 8 11.85 -20.16 0.09
CA GLY A 8 12.06 -19.08 1.06
C GLY A 8 12.79 -17.88 0.46
N VAL A 9 13.83 -18.14 -0.34
CA VAL A 9 14.58 -17.08 -1.06
C VAL A 9 13.69 -16.38 -2.09
N ALA A 10 12.90 -17.12 -2.86
CA ALA A 10 11.99 -16.55 -3.85
C ALA A 10 10.93 -15.65 -3.21
N VAL A 11 10.33 -16.09 -2.09
CA VAL A 11 9.34 -15.30 -1.34
C VAL A 11 10.00 -14.05 -0.74
N GLY A 12 11.17 -14.18 -0.13
CA GLY A 12 11.92 -13.05 0.42
C GLY A 12 12.24 -12.00 -0.64
N PHE A 13 12.73 -12.44 -1.80
CA PHE A 13 13.02 -11.57 -2.94
C PHE A 13 11.77 -10.85 -3.45
N LEU A 14 10.65 -11.58 -3.60
CA LEU A 14 9.37 -11.00 -4.02
C LEU A 14 8.89 -9.93 -3.03
N CYS A 15 8.97 -10.18 -1.72
CA CYS A 15 8.58 -9.21 -0.69
C CYS A 15 9.40 -7.91 -0.75
N VAL A 16 10.72 -8.02 -0.99
CA VAL A 16 11.60 -6.86 -1.15
C VAL A 16 11.24 -6.07 -2.40
N LEU A 17 11.02 -6.74 -3.54
CA LEU A 17 10.60 -6.09 -4.78
C LEU A 17 9.26 -5.37 -4.64
N CYS A 18 8.26 -6.02 -4.03
CA CYS A 18 6.95 -5.42 -3.78
C CYS A 18 7.06 -4.16 -2.91
N SER A 19 7.87 -4.22 -1.85
CA SER A 19 8.10 -3.09 -0.95
C SER A 19 8.78 -1.91 -1.65
N PHE A 20 9.80 -2.21 -2.48
CA PHE A 20 10.50 -1.22 -3.29
C PHE A 20 9.56 -0.55 -4.29
N PHE A 21 8.77 -1.33 -5.04
CA PHE A 21 7.81 -0.79 -5.99
C PHE A 21 6.73 0.06 -5.33
N ARG A 22 6.21 -0.34 -4.16
CA ARG A 22 5.23 0.46 -3.41
C ARG A 22 5.80 1.82 -3.02
N ARG A 23 7.04 1.83 -2.51
CA ARG A 23 7.74 3.07 -2.14
C ARG A 23 8.07 3.95 -3.35
N TRP A 24 8.46 3.33 -4.47
CA TRP A 24 8.69 4.04 -5.72
C TRP A 24 7.41 4.70 -6.26
N ASN A 25 6.28 4.02 -6.13
CA ASN A 25 4.97 4.56 -6.48
C ASN A 25 4.64 5.79 -5.62
N GLU A 26 4.78 5.67 -4.30
CA GLU A 26 4.62 6.80 -3.38
C GLU A 26 5.47 8.00 -3.80
N LEU A 27 6.78 7.81 -4.01
CA LEU A 27 7.69 8.89 -4.39
C LEU A 27 7.36 9.51 -5.76
N ARG A 28 7.02 8.69 -6.76
CA ARG A 28 6.68 9.14 -8.11
C ARG A 28 5.42 10.01 -8.11
N TYR A 29 4.44 9.66 -7.29
CA TYR A 29 3.15 10.33 -7.26
C TYR A 29 3.00 11.36 -6.13
N TRP A 30 3.95 11.45 -5.19
CA TRP A 30 3.92 12.41 -4.08
C TRP A 30 3.87 13.87 -4.55
N ARG A 31 4.54 14.21 -5.66
CA ARG A 31 4.54 15.58 -6.21
C ARG A 31 3.40 15.88 -7.19
N ARG A 32 2.55 14.91 -7.52
CA ARG A 32 1.49 15.09 -8.54
C ARG A 32 0.18 15.66 -7.99
N GLY A 33 0.15 16.13 -6.74
CA GLY A 33 -1.05 16.72 -6.16
C GLY A 33 -2.19 15.70 -5.98
N LEU A 34 -1.84 14.46 -5.64
CA LEU A 34 -2.86 13.46 -5.32
C LEU A 34 -3.72 13.94 -4.14
N PRO A 35 -5.04 13.68 -4.16
CA PRO A 35 -5.89 14.00 -3.04
C PRO A 35 -5.35 13.30 -1.78
N PRO A 36 -5.41 13.96 -0.61
CA PRO A 36 -4.87 13.41 0.62
C PRO A 36 -5.68 12.18 1.05
N GLY A 37 -5.16 10.99 0.78
CA GLY A 37 -5.80 9.71 1.06
C GLY A 37 -4.82 8.55 0.94
N THR A 38 -5.18 7.38 1.43
CA THR A 38 -4.28 6.22 1.41
C THR A 38 -4.16 5.69 -0.01
N MET A 39 -2.93 5.54 -0.55
CA MET A 39 -2.68 4.90 -1.86
C MET A 39 -3.00 3.39 -1.90
N GLY A 40 -3.61 2.86 -0.85
CA GLY A 40 -3.91 1.44 -0.67
C GLY A 40 -5.21 1.01 -1.34
N TRP A 41 -5.70 -0.18 -0.96
CA TRP A 41 -6.93 -0.73 -1.52
C TRP A 41 -8.14 0.09 -1.05
N PRO A 42 -8.92 0.70 -1.96
CA PRO A 42 -9.99 1.65 -1.60
C PRO A 42 -11.15 1.02 -0.82
N VAL A 43 -11.24 -0.31 -0.81
CA VAL A 43 -12.29 -1.09 -0.12
C VAL A 43 -11.96 -1.37 1.36
N VAL A 44 -10.69 -1.26 1.77
CA VAL A 44 -10.28 -1.51 3.18
C VAL A 44 -9.52 -0.34 3.79
N GLY A 45 -8.86 0.49 2.99
CA GLY A 45 -8.10 1.65 3.49
C GLY A 45 -9.02 2.73 4.04
N ASP A 46 -9.58 3.54 3.15
CA ASP A 46 -10.34 4.73 3.54
C ASP A 46 -11.75 4.40 4.05
N THR A 47 -12.22 3.17 3.84
CA THR A 47 -13.57 2.71 4.21
C THR A 47 -13.74 2.56 5.72
N ILE A 48 -12.70 2.11 6.44
CA ILE A 48 -12.74 2.04 7.91
C ILE A 48 -12.75 3.46 8.50
N GLU A 49 -12.00 4.39 7.90
CA GLU A 49 -11.95 5.77 8.35
C GLU A 49 -13.25 6.53 8.05
N PHE A 50 -13.88 6.23 6.91
CA PHE A 50 -15.23 6.69 6.58
C PHE A 50 -16.26 6.20 7.61
N LEU A 51 -16.25 4.90 7.97
CA LEU A 51 -17.17 4.36 8.97
C LEU A 51 -16.94 4.93 10.38
N ARG A 52 -15.68 5.21 10.75
CA ARG A 52 -15.33 5.80 12.05
C ARG A 52 -15.67 7.28 12.18
N ARG A 53 -15.44 8.07 11.12
CA ARG A 53 -15.63 9.53 11.15
C ARG A 53 -16.99 9.98 10.61
N GLY A 54 -17.67 9.15 9.84
CA GLY A 54 -18.98 9.47 9.28
C GLY A 54 -18.95 10.72 8.38
N PRO A 55 -19.97 11.60 8.44
CA PRO A 55 -20.11 12.75 7.54
C PRO A 55 -18.93 13.73 7.55
N ASP A 56 -18.17 13.79 8.65
CA ASP A 56 -17.01 14.68 8.79
C ASP A 56 -15.81 14.25 7.94
N PHE A 57 -15.78 13.00 7.46
CA PHE A 57 -14.77 12.54 6.50
C PHE A 57 -14.79 13.33 5.18
N MET A 58 -15.97 13.76 4.73
CA MET A 58 -16.16 14.44 3.44
C MET A 58 -15.87 15.95 3.50
N LYS A 59 -15.59 16.50 4.68
CA LYS A 59 -15.32 17.95 4.87
C LYS A 59 -13.85 18.33 4.70
N LYS A 60 -13.01 17.42 4.20
CA LYS A 60 -11.56 17.59 4.02
C LYS A 60 -11.21 18.14 2.65
#